data_AF-A0A6G2QEC6-F1
#
_entry.id   AF-A0A6G2QEC6-F1
#
_cell.length_a   1.000
_cell.length_b   1.000
_cell.length_c   1.000
_cell.angle_alpha   90.00
_cell.angle_beta   90.00
_cell.angle_gamma   90.00
#
_symmetry.space_group_name_H-M   'P 1'
#
loop_
_entity.id
_entity.type
_entity.pdbx_description
1 polymer ?
#
loop_
_entity_poly.entity_id
_entity_poly.type
_entity_poly.pdbx_seq_one_letter_code
_entity_poly.pdbx_strand_id
1 'polypeptide(L)'
;MRATLRWAHSDLRTHRGEALFLVLATAGIVASLLLATALFGYATNPWQRVFTQAHGAHVTLHTTASADAGRLADLDGVDAVAGPYPTSSLTLASRAGRASAELRGTSARPEVGRPLLASGRWLDPATPDG
;
A
#
# COMPACT_ATOMS: atom_id res chain seq x y z
N MET A 1 1.03 47.98 18.58
CA MET A 1 1.11 46.94 17.53
C MET A 1 0.78 47.41 16.10
N ARG A 2 -0.09 48.41 15.87
CA ARG A 2 -0.40 48.88 14.49
C ARG A 2 0.74 49.69 13.83
N ALA A 3 1.56 50.37 14.62
CA ALA A 3 2.67 51.18 14.12
C ALA A 3 3.80 50.34 13.49
N THR A 4 4.10 49.17 14.05
CA THR A 4 5.12 48.25 13.51
C THR A 4 4.68 47.62 12.19
N LEU A 5 3.41 47.23 12.06
CA LEU A 5 2.83 46.75 10.80
C LEU A 5 2.90 47.78 9.68
N ARG A 6 2.64 49.05 9.99
CA ARG A 6 2.64 50.14 8.99
C ARG A 6 4.05 50.49 8.52
N TRP A 7 5.03 50.39 9.42
CA TRP A 7 6.45 50.59 9.11
C TRP A 7 7.00 49.43 8.27
N ALA A 8 6.72 48.18 8.66
CA ALA A 8 7.09 47.00 7.87
C ALA A 8 6.49 47.02 6.46
N HIS A 9 5.23 47.44 6.30
CA HIS A 9 4.59 47.57 4.99
C HIS A 9 5.21 48.68 4.12
N SER A 10 5.68 49.76 4.75
CA SER A 10 6.43 50.83 4.08
C SER A 10 7.80 50.36 3.62
N ASP A 11 8.49 49.57 4.43
CA ASP A 11 9.82 49.03 4.15
C ASP A 11 9.81 47.98 3.02
N LEU A 12 8.80 47.09 3.04
CA LEU A 12 8.50 46.13 1.97
C LEU A 12 8.22 46.81 0.61
N ARG A 13 7.74 48.06 0.62
CA ARG A 13 7.47 48.84 -0.61
C ARG A 13 8.71 49.50 -1.21
N THR A 14 9.78 49.64 -0.44
CA THR A 14 11.07 50.20 -0.88
C THR A 14 11.97 49.08 -1.41
N HIS A 15 11.90 47.88 -0.81
CA HIS A 15 12.64 46.67 -1.22
C HIS A 15 11.73 45.63 -1.89
N ARG A 16 10.92 46.05 -2.88
CA ARG A 16 9.84 45.22 -3.48
C ARG A 16 10.31 43.88 -4.05
N GLY A 17 11.51 43.83 -4.63
CA GLY A 17 12.08 42.61 -5.20
C GLY A 17 12.46 41.59 -4.12
N GLU A 18 13.13 42.04 -3.07
CA GLU A 18 13.55 41.20 -1.95
C GLU A 18 12.34 40.71 -1.13
N ALA A 19 11.38 41.62 -0.88
CA ALA A 19 10.09 41.31 -0.29
C ALA A 19 9.32 40.23 -1.06
N LEU A 20 9.22 40.39 -2.39
CA LEU A 20 8.53 39.45 -3.25
C LEU A 20 9.23 38.09 -3.28
N PHE A 21 10.57 38.08 -3.34
CA PHE A 21 11.36 36.86 -3.32
C PHE A 21 11.15 36.08 -2.02
N LEU A 22 11.20 36.76 -0.88
CA LEU A 22 10.93 36.14 0.42
C LEU A 22 9.51 35.56 0.51
N VAL A 23 8.50 36.29 0.03
CA VAL A 23 7.12 35.82 0.02
C VAL A 23 6.95 34.61 -0.89
N LEU A 24 7.50 34.65 -2.11
CA LEU A 24 7.42 33.53 -3.05
C LEU A 24 8.19 32.30 -2.54
N ALA A 25 9.37 32.49 -1.97
CA ALA A 25 10.15 31.41 -1.37
C ALA A 25 9.36 30.75 -0.22
N THR A 26 8.80 31.57 0.68
CA THR A 26 8.01 31.07 1.81
C THR A 26 6.75 30.34 1.34
N ALA A 27 6.01 30.93 0.38
CA ALA A 27 4.82 30.30 -0.19
C ALA A 27 5.15 28.99 -0.90
N GLY A 28 6.26 28.94 -1.64
CA GLY A 28 6.75 27.73 -2.32
C GLY A 28 7.15 26.62 -1.35
N ILE A 29 7.83 26.97 -0.26
CA ILE A 29 8.18 26.03 0.82
C ILE A 29 6.91 25.47 1.47
N VAL A 30 5.96 26.33 1.85
CA VAL A 30 4.69 25.92 2.46
C VAL A 30 3.90 25.02 1.51
N ALA A 31 3.78 25.41 0.23
CA ALA A 31 3.08 24.60 -0.77
C ALA A 31 3.75 23.24 -0.97
N SER A 32 5.08 23.18 -1.04
CA SER A 32 5.84 21.94 -1.16
C SER A 32 5.65 21.02 0.05
N LEU A 33 5.67 21.57 1.27
CA LEU A 33 5.45 20.82 2.50
C LEU A 33 4.01 20.27 2.58
N LEU A 34 3.01 21.09 2.24
CA LEU A 34 1.63 20.65 2.19
C LEU A 34 1.42 19.56 1.14
N LEU A 35 2.01 19.72 -0.05
CA LEU A 35 1.94 18.72 -1.11
C LEU A 35 2.61 17.40 -0.69
N ALA A 36 3.81 17.46 -0.12
CA ALA A 36 4.51 16.28 0.40
C ALA A 36 3.66 15.56 1.45
N THR A 37 3.06 16.31 2.39
CA THR A 37 2.21 15.75 3.45
C THR A 37 0.94 15.13 2.87
N ALA A 38 0.30 15.78 1.90
CA ALA A 38 -0.90 15.27 1.23
C ALA A 38 -0.62 13.99 0.43
N LEU A 39 0.50 13.96 -0.30
CA LEU A 39 0.95 12.76 -1.04
C LEU A 39 1.26 11.62 -0.08
N PHE A 40 1.93 11.90 1.04
CA PHE A 40 2.21 10.88 2.06
C PHE A 40 0.93 10.35 2.69
N GLY A 41 0.01 11.25 3.09
CA GLY A 41 -1.29 10.86 3.62
C GLY A 41 -2.12 10.04 2.63
N TYR A 42 -2.10 10.41 1.35
CA TYR A 42 -2.80 9.68 0.30
C TYR A 42 -2.17 8.32 -0.01
N ALA A 43 -0.84 8.21 0.05
CA ALA A 43 -0.14 6.95 -0.22
C ALA A 43 -0.22 5.98 0.97
N THR A 44 -0.05 6.47 2.20
CA THR A 44 0.04 5.63 3.40
C THR A 44 -1.33 5.18 3.90
N ASN A 45 -2.37 6.01 3.84
CA ASN A 45 -3.71 5.63 4.34
C ASN A 45 -4.34 4.40 3.66
N PRO A 46 -4.37 4.28 2.32
CA PRO A 46 -4.93 3.10 1.67
C PRO A 46 -4.07 1.87 1.91
N TRP A 47 -2.74 2.01 1.89
CA TRP A 47 -1.83 0.89 2.17
C TRP A 47 -2.00 0.37 3.60
N GLN A 48 -1.97 1.25 4.60
CA GLN A 48 -2.14 0.89 6.02
C GLN A 48 -3.50 0.21 6.25
N ARG A 49 -4.55 0.70 5.60
CA ARG A 49 -5.90 0.11 5.67
C ARG A 49 -5.91 -1.32 5.13
N VAL A 50 -5.38 -1.53 3.92
CA VAL A 50 -5.32 -2.86 3.29
C VAL A 50 -4.43 -3.80 4.10
N PHE A 51 -3.26 -3.33 4.55
CA PHE A 51 -2.34 -4.10 5.40
C PHE A 51 -3.04 -4.56 6.68
N THR A 52 -3.75 -3.67 7.36
CA THR A 52 -4.49 -4.00 8.58
C THR A 52 -5.63 -4.98 8.30
N GLN A 53 -6.45 -4.73 7.28
CA GLN A 53 -7.59 -5.58 6.93
C GLN A 53 -7.14 -6.99 6.50
N ALA A 54 -6.06 -7.08 5.72
CA ALA A 54 -5.51 -8.34 5.22
C ALA A 54 -4.67 -9.10 6.26
N HIS A 55 -4.44 -8.53 7.46
CA HIS A 55 -3.49 -9.09 8.44
C HIS A 55 -2.11 -9.26 7.79
N GLY A 56 -1.62 -8.15 7.22
CA GLY A 56 -0.48 -8.08 6.29
C GLY A 56 0.88 -8.44 6.89
N ALA A 57 0.96 -8.73 8.19
CA ALA A 57 2.16 -9.22 8.86
C ALA A 57 2.43 -10.70 8.55
N HIS A 58 2.39 -11.09 7.26
CA HIS A 58 2.67 -12.45 6.80
C HIS A 58 3.77 -12.43 5.74
N VAL A 59 4.51 -13.54 5.67
CA VAL A 59 5.56 -13.76 4.67
C VAL A 59 5.12 -14.91 3.77
N THR A 60 5.19 -14.74 2.45
CA THR A 60 4.97 -15.82 1.49
C THR A 60 6.32 -16.41 1.08
N LEU A 61 6.45 -17.73 1.18
CA LEU A 61 7.64 -18.46 0.79
C LEU A 61 7.32 -19.41 -0.36
N HIS A 62 8.11 -19.34 -1.43
CA HIS A 62 8.07 -20.30 -2.52
C HIS A 62 9.13 -21.36 -2.26
N THR A 63 8.68 -22.59 -1.99
CA THR A 63 9.56 -23.70 -1.66
C THR A 63 9.44 -24.81 -2.71
N THR A 64 10.44 -25.68 -2.76
CA THR A 64 10.32 -26.95 -3.50
C THR A 64 9.36 -27.89 -2.77
N ALA A 65 8.80 -28.86 -3.49
CA ALA A 65 7.92 -29.89 -2.90
C ALA A 65 8.61 -30.74 -1.81
N SER A 66 9.95 -30.77 -1.81
CA SER A 66 10.77 -31.47 -0.82
C SER A 66 10.99 -30.69 0.48
N ALA A 67 10.61 -29.42 0.55
CA ALA A 67 10.80 -28.60 1.73
C ALA A 67 9.71 -28.87 2.78
N ASP A 68 10.13 -29.09 4.02
CA ASP A 68 9.22 -29.27 5.16
C ASP A 68 8.78 -27.90 5.70
N ALA A 69 7.82 -27.28 5.01
CA ALA A 69 7.27 -25.98 5.39
C ALA A 69 6.47 -26.02 6.72
N GLY A 70 6.07 -27.21 7.17
CA GLY A 70 5.33 -27.38 8.43
C GLY A 70 6.14 -26.97 9.65
N ARG A 71 7.47 -27.17 9.62
CA ARG A 71 8.40 -26.77 10.69
C ARG A 71 8.42 -25.27 10.99
N LEU A 72 7.93 -24.44 10.07
CA LEU A 72 7.81 -23.01 10.31
C LEU A 72 6.84 -22.69 11.44
N ALA A 73 5.83 -23.55 11.67
CA ALA A 73 4.87 -23.37 12.76
C ALA A 73 5.50 -23.57 14.14
N ASP A 74 6.64 -24.26 14.23
CA ASP A 74 7.34 -24.52 15.49
C ASP A 74 8.35 -23.41 15.85
N LEU A 75 8.52 -22.40 14.99
CA LEU A 75 9.45 -21.30 15.22
C LEU A 75 8.85 -20.26 16.18
N ASP A 76 9.65 -19.85 17.16
CA ASP A 76 9.30 -18.75 18.06
C ASP A 76 9.02 -17.46 17.26
N GLY A 77 7.84 -16.88 17.49
CA GLY A 77 7.38 -15.67 16.80
C GLY A 77 6.52 -15.91 15.56
N VAL A 78 6.30 -17.17 15.16
CA VAL A 78 5.30 -17.52 14.13
C VAL A 78 3.96 -17.79 14.78
N ASP A 79 2.99 -16.91 14.53
CA ASP A 79 1.63 -17.03 15.10
C ASP A 79 0.79 -18.10 14.38
N ALA A 80 0.91 -18.17 13.04
CA ALA A 80 0.19 -19.14 12.23
C ALA A 80 0.89 -19.38 10.89
N VAL A 81 0.69 -20.58 10.34
CA VAL A 81 1.17 -20.98 9.00
C VAL A 81 -0.03 -21.53 8.22
N ALA A 82 -0.12 -21.18 6.93
CA ALA A 82 -1.13 -21.71 6.03
C ALA A 82 -0.48 -22.22 4.74
N GLY A 83 -0.94 -23.38 4.26
CA GLY A 83 -0.34 -24.09 3.13
C GLY A 83 0.27 -25.43 3.57
N PRO A 84 1.09 -26.09 2.74
CA PRO A 84 1.59 -25.63 1.44
C PRO A 84 0.49 -25.57 0.37
N TYR A 85 0.57 -24.58 -0.51
CA TYR A 85 -0.35 -24.43 -1.65
C TYR A 85 0.38 -24.73 -2.96
N PRO A 86 -0.11 -25.65 -3.81
CA PRO A 86 0.47 -25.88 -5.11
C PRO A 86 0.32 -24.63 -5.98
N THR A 87 1.43 -24.19 -6.59
CA THR A 87 1.46 -23.04 -7.49
C THR A 87 1.83 -23.46 -8.91
N SER A 88 1.21 -22.85 -9.92
CA SER A 88 1.53 -23.09 -11.33
C SER A 88 1.53 -21.77 -12.10
N SER A 89 2.61 -21.51 -12.84
CA SER A 89 2.69 -20.35 -13.73
C SER A 89 1.92 -20.65 -15.03
N LEU A 90 1.13 -19.68 -15.49
CA LEU A 90 0.37 -19.78 -16.74
C LEU A 90 0.27 -18.45 -17.45
N THR A 91 -0.23 -18.50 -18.68
CA THR A 91 -0.58 -17.31 -19.45
C THR A 91 -2.10 -17.21 -19.55
N LEU A 92 -2.67 -16.17 -18.96
CA LEU A 92 -4.07 -15.80 -19.15
C LEU A 92 -4.20 -15.18 -20.54
N ALA A 93 -5.16 -15.66 -21.32
CA ALA A 93 -5.53 -15.07 -22.60
C ALA A 93 -6.97 -14.58 -22.54
N SER A 94 -7.17 -13.32 -22.90
CA SER A 94 -8.50 -12.71 -23.05
C SER A 94 -8.57 -11.95 -24.37
N ARG A 95 -9.76 -11.48 -24.73
CA ARG A 95 -9.94 -10.63 -25.92
C ARG A 95 -9.07 -9.35 -25.88
N ALA A 96 -8.74 -8.86 -24.68
CA ALA A 96 -7.96 -7.64 -24.47
C ALA A 96 -6.43 -7.87 -24.51
N GLY A 97 -5.95 -9.12 -24.47
CA GLY A 97 -4.53 -9.43 -24.47
C GLY A 97 -4.16 -10.69 -23.71
N ARG A 98 -2.85 -10.91 -23.58
CA ARG A 98 -2.26 -12.01 -22.80
C ARG A 98 -1.45 -11.46 -21.63
N ALA A 99 -1.51 -12.14 -20.49
CA ALA A 99 -0.74 -11.79 -19.30
C ALA A 99 -0.24 -13.05 -18.61
N SER A 100 0.97 -13.01 -18.07
CA SER A 100 1.48 -14.08 -17.21
C SER A 100 0.83 -13.98 -15.83
N ALA A 101 0.44 -15.12 -15.27
CA ALA A 101 -0.17 -15.21 -13.95
C ALA A 101 0.35 -16.46 -13.21
N GLU A 102 0.29 -16.42 -11.89
CA GLU A 102 0.50 -17.58 -11.03
C GLU A 102 -0.85 -18.02 -10.47
N LEU A 103 -1.22 -19.28 -10.71
CA LEU A 103 -2.35 -19.90 -10.02
C LEU A 103 -1.86 -20.54 -8.74
N ARG A 104 -2.63 -20.34 -7.67
CA ARG A 104 -2.45 -21.00 -6.38
C ARG A 104 -3.67 -21.86 -6.08
N GLY A 105 -3.46 -23.16 -5.90
CA GLY A 105 -4.51 -24.08 -5.49
C GLY A 105 -4.86 -23.89 -4.02
N THR A 106 -6.08 -23.43 -3.74
CA THR A 106 -6.61 -23.28 -2.38
C THR A 106 -7.96 -24.01 -2.31
N SER A 107 -8.08 -25.01 -1.42
CA SER A 107 -9.32 -25.79 -1.26
C SER A 107 -10.37 -25.07 -0.42
N ALA A 108 -9.92 -24.21 0.48
CA ALA A 108 -10.73 -23.34 1.33
C ALA A 108 -10.07 -21.97 1.43
N ARG A 109 -10.77 -21.01 2.03
CA ARG A 109 -10.20 -19.68 2.26
C ARG A 109 -9.01 -19.82 3.22
N PRO A 110 -7.81 -19.34 2.85
CA PRO A 110 -6.65 -19.44 3.71
C PRO A 110 -6.85 -18.57 4.97
N GLU A 111 -6.41 -19.05 6.13
CA GLU A 111 -6.49 -18.31 7.39
C GLU A 111 -5.43 -17.21 7.46
N VAL A 112 -4.21 -17.52 6.98
CA VAL A 112 -3.06 -16.60 6.86
C VAL A 112 -2.95 -16.09 5.42
N GLY A 113 -2.63 -14.80 5.25
CA GLY A 113 -2.49 -14.20 3.92
C GLY A 113 -3.80 -14.17 3.13
N ARG A 114 -4.93 -14.08 3.82
CA ARG A 114 -6.24 -14.14 3.20
C ARG A 114 -6.47 -12.95 2.27
N PRO A 115 -6.85 -13.17 1.01
CA PRO A 115 -7.18 -12.06 0.12
C PRO A 115 -8.44 -11.34 0.61
N LEU A 116 -8.44 -10.03 0.43
CA LEU A 116 -9.62 -9.18 0.61
C LEU A 116 -10.43 -9.22 -0.67
N LEU A 117 -11.61 -9.83 -0.62
CA LEU A 117 -12.52 -9.89 -1.77
C LEU A 117 -13.08 -8.50 -2.04
N ALA A 118 -12.78 -7.95 -3.22
CA ALA A 118 -13.38 -6.70 -3.69
C ALA A 118 -14.79 -6.92 -4.26
N SER A 119 -15.04 -8.07 -4.86
CA SER A 119 -16.32 -8.48 -5.43
C SER A 119 -16.44 -10.01 -5.47
N GLY A 120 -17.67 -10.50 -5.60
CA GLY A 120 -17.96 -11.93 -5.67
C GLY A 120 -17.92 -12.64 -4.32
N ARG A 121 -17.63 -13.94 -4.35
CA ARG A 121 -17.49 -14.80 -3.17
C ARG A 121 -16.26 -15.70 -3.30
N TRP A 122 -15.83 -16.26 -2.18
CA TRP A 122 -14.82 -17.31 -2.21
C TRP A 122 -15.40 -18.59 -2.83
N LEU A 123 -14.55 -19.40 -3.45
CA LEU A 123 -14.96 -20.68 -4.02
C LEU A 123 -15.43 -21.63 -2.90
N ASP A 124 -16.61 -22.21 -3.07
CA ASP A 124 -17.17 -23.20 -2.18
C ASP A 124 -17.09 -24.58 -2.84
N PRO A 125 -16.43 -25.59 -2.23
CA PRO A 125 -16.41 -26.95 -2.76
C PRO A 125 -17.81 -27.55 -2.99
N ALA A 126 -18.82 -27.10 -2.24
CA ALA A 126 -20.21 -27.54 -2.42
C ALA A 126 -20.88 -26.94 -3.67
N THR A 127 -20.29 -25.92 -4.28
CA THR A 127 -20.82 -25.24 -5.47
C THR A 127 -19.80 -25.30 -6.60
N PRO A 128 -19.89 -26.31 -7.50
CA PRO A 128 -19.05 -26.37 -8.69
C PRO A 128 -19.22 -25.07 -9.51
N ASP A 129 -18.11 -24.50 -9.98
CA ASP A 129 -18.03 -23.20 -10.67
C ASP A 129 -18.32 -21.95 -9.81
N GLY A 130 -18.53 -22.14 -8.49
CA GLY A 130 -18.62 -21.09 -7.48
C GLY A 130 -20.01 -20.87 -6.91
#